data_AF-A0A2T0YQS3-F1
#
_entry.id   AF-A0A2T0YQS3-F1
#
_cell.length_a   1.000
_cell.length_b   1.000
_cell.length_c   1.000
_cell.angle_alpha   90.00
_cell.angle_beta   90.00
_cell.angle_gamma   90.00
#
_symmetry.space_group_name_H-M   'P 1'
#
loop_
_entity.id
_entity.type
_entity.pdbx_description
1 polymer ?
#
loop_
_entity_poly.entity_id
_entity_poly.type
_entity_poly.pdbx_seq_one_letter_code
_entity_poly.pdbx_strand_id
1 'polypeptide(L)'
;MDATNSVSITGGGYTAEVSLLGGQLLTLTHHEDELIVPAAQTEGAFAGAVLAPWPNRTQGGSYTYAGVEHMLPVNEEATGAALHGLLLDLPLHVISQKESEVQLSGWLESSEGYPFGLDIALTYRVSADVGLAATLMARYRPEELEEDGALEAGAPLTEQDDADLDSDQLKDSDDLVDGEHEASDLDDSDLDANDLDTVDQDDDVAELGAEDPEGNSPTEAEDAGSETTDADTTDADAADDDPAADEAAADDAAELNLAASASEDRETTSTDATLEEGDDVSTETAPASVPQTAPFGAGFHPYLTAGGASLTECRLRLPARTVLHTEADGAVTGREPVSQDFDLTNGPLLAGRSIDHAFTDLPEEGWTAELVHGPSGFVVRMIADSPWVQVYTGERIGRAGVAVEPMTCPPNALNSGEDLIHLVPGEWFRTGFSIEAIRVD
;
A
#
# COMPACT_ATOMS: atom_id res chain seq x y z
N MET A 1 -6.12 -25.65 -11.79
CA MET A 1 -5.84 -24.39 -12.51
C MET A 1 -7.05 -24.12 -13.38
N ASP A 2 -8.09 -23.54 -12.78
CA ASP A 2 -9.26 -23.05 -13.52
C ASP A 2 -9.05 -21.56 -13.83
N ALA A 3 -9.39 -21.15 -15.04
CA ALA A 3 -9.11 -19.81 -15.56
C ALA A 3 -10.23 -18.81 -15.27
N THR A 4 -10.73 -18.81 -14.02
CA THR A 4 -11.97 -18.11 -13.62
C THR A 4 -11.93 -17.51 -12.21
N ASN A 5 -10.74 -17.24 -11.67
CA ASN A 5 -10.55 -16.69 -10.32
C ASN A 5 -10.21 -15.20 -10.29
N SER A 6 -10.42 -14.47 -11.39
CA SER A 6 -10.19 -13.04 -11.51
C SER A 6 -11.25 -12.36 -12.39
N VAL A 7 -11.32 -11.04 -12.31
CA VAL A 7 -12.20 -10.16 -13.09
C VAL A 7 -11.36 -9.01 -13.65
N SER A 8 -11.56 -8.66 -14.92
CA SER A 8 -10.92 -7.48 -15.52
C SER A 8 -11.92 -6.35 -15.76
N ILE A 9 -11.44 -5.11 -15.61
CA ILE A 9 -12.16 -3.87 -15.89
C ILE A 9 -11.29 -2.93 -16.75
N THR A 10 -11.93 -2.18 -17.63
CA THR A 10 -11.29 -1.29 -18.61
C THR A 10 -11.99 0.05 -18.70
N GLY A 11 -11.25 1.17 -18.74
CA GLY A 11 -11.85 2.50 -18.82
C GLY A 11 -10.79 3.60 -18.96
N GLY A 12 -11.03 4.57 -19.85
CA GLY A 12 -10.17 5.74 -19.98
C GLY A 12 -8.72 5.49 -20.39
N GLY A 13 -8.42 4.34 -21.00
CA GLY A 13 -7.06 3.90 -21.32
C GLY A 13 -6.46 2.93 -20.30
N TYR A 14 -7.03 2.86 -19.10
CA TYR A 14 -6.61 1.94 -18.04
C TYR A 14 -7.21 0.55 -18.21
N THR A 15 -6.45 -0.47 -17.82
CA THR A 15 -6.91 -1.86 -17.64
C THR A 15 -6.45 -2.34 -16.27
N ALA A 16 -7.35 -2.96 -15.51
CA ALA A 16 -7.02 -3.63 -14.25
C ALA A 16 -7.53 -5.08 -14.24
N GLU A 17 -6.84 -5.94 -13.49
CA GLU A 17 -7.29 -7.30 -13.17
C GLU A 17 -7.31 -7.48 -11.65
N VAL A 18 -8.42 -7.99 -11.13
CA VAL A 18 -8.70 -8.13 -9.69
C VAL A 18 -9.04 -9.59 -9.39
N SER A 19 -8.36 -10.16 -8.40
CA SER A 19 -8.59 -11.52 -7.91
C SER A 19 -9.92 -11.65 -7.17
N LEU A 20 -10.60 -12.78 -7.34
CA LEU A 20 -11.74 -13.20 -6.50
C LEU A 20 -11.29 -13.85 -5.19
N LEU A 21 -9.98 -13.97 -4.96
CA LEU A 21 -9.38 -14.30 -3.67
C LEU A 21 -8.75 -13.04 -3.09
N GLY A 22 -9.23 -12.61 -1.92
CA GLY A 22 -8.80 -11.41 -1.19
C GLY A 22 -8.97 -10.07 -1.90
N GLY A 23 -9.57 -10.04 -3.09
CA GLY A 23 -9.71 -8.83 -3.89
C GLY A 23 -8.39 -8.29 -4.44
N GLN A 24 -7.32 -9.11 -4.44
CA GLN A 24 -5.97 -8.70 -4.81
C GLN A 24 -5.93 -8.04 -6.21
N LEU A 25 -5.35 -6.85 -6.31
CA LEU A 25 -5.09 -6.16 -7.57
C LEU A 25 -3.91 -6.85 -8.29
N LEU A 26 -4.21 -7.73 -9.25
CA LEU A 26 -3.22 -8.58 -9.92
C LEU A 26 -2.40 -7.80 -10.96
N THR A 27 -3.05 -6.90 -11.70
CA THR A 27 -2.42 -6.02 -12.69
C THR A 27 -3.11 -4.66 -12.74
N LEU A 28 -2.34 -3.62 -13.12
CA LEU A 28 -2.84 -2.31 -13.51
C LEU A 28 -1.92 -1.74 -14.60
N THR A 29 -2.49 -1.42 -15.76
CA THR A 29 -1.80 -0.72 -16.86
C THR A 29 -2.54 0.54 -17.29
N HIS A 30 -1.82 1.47 -17.90
CA HIS A 30 -2.39 2.53 -18.73
C HIS A 30 -1.84 2.39 -20.15
N HIS A 31 -2.70 2.04 -21.11
CA HIS A 31 -2.31 1.53 -22.42
C HIS A 31 -1.33 0.34 -22.30
N GLU A 32 -0.07 0.54 -22.70
CA GLU A 32 1.01 -0.47 -22.65
C GLU A 32 1.94 -0.28 -21.43
N ASP A 33 1.77 0.80 -20.65
CA ASP A 33 2.61 1.09 -19.48
C ASP A 33 2.07 0.33 -18.24
N GLU A 34 2.88 -0.55 -17.64
CA GLU A 34 2.59 -1.11 -16.30
C GLU A 34 2.70 -0.02 -15.22
N LEU A 35 1.68 0.12 -14.36
CA LEU A 35 1.67 1.09 -13.25
C LEU A 35 1.98 0.44 -11.91
N ILE A 36 1.71 -0.86 -11.80
CA ILE A 36 2.14 -1.70 -10.67
C ILE A 36 2.91 -2.90 -11.21
N VAL A 37 3.83 -3.44 -10.40
CA VAL A 37 4.47 -4.73 -10.68
C VAL A 37 3.38 -5.82 -10.64
N PRO A 38 3.18 -6.61 -11.70
CA PRO A 38 2.16 -7.66 -11.72
C PRO A 38 2.37 -8.70 -10.61
N ALA A 39 1.31 -9.04 -9.88
CA ALA A 39 1.38 -9.93 -8.71
C ALA A 39 1.97 -11.32 -9.01
N ALA A 40 1.85 -11.79 -10.26
CA ALA A 40 2.43 -13.04 -10.74
C ALA A 40 3.98 -13.02 -10.83
N GLN A 41 4.63 -11.86 -10.69
CA GLN A 41 6.09 -11.70 -10.66
C GLN A 41 6.65 -11.65 -9.21
N THR A 42 5.78 -11.63 -8.20
CA THR A 42 6.10 -11.21 -6.82
C THR A 42 5.56 -12.21 -5.79
N GLU A 43 5.85 -13.50 -5.98
CA GLU A 43 5.38 -14.59 -5.13
C GLU A 43 5.77 -14.37 -3.65
N GLY A 44 4.80 -14.48 -2.74
CA GLY A 44 5.01 -14.29 -1.30
C GLY A 44 5.35 -12.85 -0.86
N ALA A 45 5.24 -11.86 -1.75
CA ALA A 45 5.56 -10.45 -1.46
C ALA A 45 4.30 -9.54 -1.40
N PHE A 46 3.11 -10.12 -1.30
CA PHE A 46 1.82 -9.43 -1.06
C PHE A 46 1.39 -8.35 -2.09
N ALA A 47 2.03 -8.27 -3.27
CA ALA A 47 1.74 -7.22 -4.24
C ALA A 47 0.25 -7.15 -4.63
N GLY A 48 -0.32 -5.94 -4.50
CA GLY A 48 -1.73 -5.66 -4.77
C GLY A 48 -2.72 -6.21 -3.74
N ALA A 49 -2.27 -6.84 -2.65
CA ALA A 49 -3.14 -7.37 -1.62
C ALA A 49 -3.86 -6.26 -0.84
N VAL A 50 -5.03 -6.60 -0.30
CA VAL A 50 -5.76 -5.78 0.68
C VAL A 50 -5.46 -6.34 2.07
N LEU A 51 -5.02 -5.47 2.97
CA LEU A 51 -4.40 -5.84 4.25
C LEU A 51 -5.40 -5.59 5.38
N ALA A 52 -6.18 -6.60 5.76
CA ALA A 52 -7.23 -6.48 6.78
C ALA A 52 -7.48 -7.85 7.45
N PRO A 53 -7.86 -7.92 8.74
CA PRO A 53 -8.26 -6.81 9.62
C PRO A 53 -7.11 -6.16 10.41
N TRP A 54 -5.85 -6.32 9.98
CA TRP A 54 -4.75 -5.43 10.34
C TRP A 54 -3.75 -5.31 9.17
N PRO A 55 -3.15 -4.14 8.93
CA PRO A 55 -2.00 -3.99 8.05
C PRO A 55 -0.69 -4.32 8.81
N ASN A 56 0.39 -4.50 8.07
CA ASN A 56 1.74 -4.80 8.59
C ASN A 56 1.75 -5.95 9.65
N ARG A 57 2.72 -5.95 10.57
CA ARG A 57 2.92 -7.01 11.59
C ARG A 57 2.07 -6.78 12.84
N THR A 58 1.53 -7.85 13.40
CA THR A 58 1.20 -7.95 14.83
C THR A 58 2.25 -8.81 15.51
N GLN A 59 2.97 -8.21 16.47
CA GLN A 59 4.13 -8.79 17.15
C GLN A 59 3.76 -10.08 17.90
N GLY A 60 4.62 -11.10 17.81
CA GLY A 60 4.45 -12.37 18.52
C GLY A 60 3.22 -13.20 18.13
N GLY A 61 2.44 -12.76 17.13
CA GLY A 61 1.23 -13.45 16.68
C GLY A 61 0.11 -13.43 17.71
N SER A 62 0.10 -12.49 18.66
CA SER A 62 -0.98 -12.37 19.63
C SER A 62 -1.32 -10.91 19.94
N TYR A 63 -2.51 -10.71 20.51
CA TYR A 63 -2.95 -9.43 21.04
C TYR A 63 -3.98 -9.61 22.16
N THR A 64 -4.19 -8.57 22.97
CA THR A 64 -5.21 -8.56 24.03
C THR A 64 -6.32 -7.58 23.71
N TYR A 65 -7.57 -8.04 23.63
CA TYR A 65 -8.74 -7.19 23.39
C TYR A 65 -9.84 -7.46 24.41
N ALA A 66 -10.48 -6.38 24.91
CA ALA A 66 -11.49 -6.44 25.98
C ALA A 66 -11.09 -7.23 27.26
N GLY A 67 -9.78 -7.49 27.46
CA GLY A 67 -9.25 -8.32 28.56
C GLY A 67 -9.09 -9.81 28.24
N VAL A 68 -9.28 -10.22 26.98
CA VAL A 68 -9.04 -11.59 26.46
C VAL A 68 -7.82 -11.57 25.55
N GLU A 69 -6.95 -12.57 25.68
CA GLU A 69 -5.80 -12.80 24.80
C GLU A 69 -6.22 -13.65 23.60
N HIS A 70 -5.77 -13.28 22.40
CA HIS A 70 -6.09 -13.93 21.13
C HIS A 70 -4.82 -14.29 20.37
N MET A 71 -4.78 -15.50 19.78
CA MET A 71 -3.63 -16.01 19.02
C MET A 71 -3.91 -16.00 17.52
N LEU A 72 -3.28 -15.07 16.80
CA LEU A 72 -3.38 -14.93 15.35
C LEU A 72 -2.58 -16.02 14.61
N PRO A 73 -2.95 -16.36 13.36
CA PRO A 73 -2.12 -17.20 12.50
C PRO A 73 -0.77 -16.54 12.22
N VAL A 74 0.32 -17.12 12.72
CA VAL A 74 1.69 -16.71 12.39
C VAL A 74 1.99 -17.16 10.96
N ASN A 75 2.30 -16.21 10.09
CA ASN A 75 2.73 -16.44 8.70
C ASN A 75 4.16 -15.95 8.42
N GLU A 76 4.81 -15.29 9.39
CA GLU A 76 6.24 -14.94 9.34
C GLU A 76 7.02 -15.75 10.40
N GLU A 77 7.30 -17.03 10.11
CA GLU A 77 7.92 -17.97 11.07
C GLU A 77 9.25 -17.48 11.68
N ALA A 78 10.03 -16.68 10.93
CA ALA A 78 11.33 -16.17 11.36
C ALA A 78 11.25 -15.14 12.50
N THR A 79 10.10 -14.49 12.67
CA THR A 79 9.87 -13.41 13.64
C THR A 79 8.78 -13.75 14.65
N GLY A 80 7.92 -14.74 14.32
CA GLY A 80 6.72 -15.06 15.08
C GLY A 80 5.57 -14.07 14.86
N ALA A 81 5.67 -13.15 13.89
CA ALA A 81 4.62 -12.17 13.64
C ALA A 81 3.45 -12.73 12.81
N ALA A 82 2.27 -12.15 13.03
CA ALA A 82 1.11 -12.31 12.14
C ALA A 82 1.01 -11.07 11.24
N LEU A 83 1.25 -11.24 9.94
CA LEU A 83 1.50 -10.18 8.97
C LEU A 83 0.33 -10.03 7.97
N HIS A 84 -0.13 -8.79 7.75
CA HIS A 84 -1.11 -8.36 6.74
C HIS A 84 -2.55 -8.92 6.83
N GLY A 85 -2.98 -9.43 8.00
CA GLY A 85 -4.37 -9.78 8.24
C GLY A 85 -4.78 -11.18 7.75
N LEU A 86 -6.06 -11.31 7.43
CA LEU A 86 -6.73 -12.55 7.01
C LEU A 86 -7.38 -12.44 5.62
N LEU A 87 -7.46 -11.24 5.04
CA LEU A 87 -8.23 -11.02 3.81
C LEU A 87 -7.65 -11.72 2.58
N LEU A 88 -6.32 -11.93 2.52
CA LEU A 88 -5.61 -12.43 1.33
C LEU A 88 -6.22 -13.75 0.79
N ASP A 89 -6.61 -14.66 1.68
CA ASP A 89 -7.18 -15.97 1.35
C ASP A 89 -8.72 -16.00 1.36
N LEU A 90 -9.39 -14.86 1.58
CA LEU A 90 -10.85 -14.78 1.67
C LEU A 90 -11.50 -14.92 0.28
N PRO A 91 -12.37 -15.91 0.03
CA PRO A 91 -13.12 -15.98 -1.23
C PRO A 91 -14.15 -14.86 -1.30
N LEU A 92 -14.11 -14.08 -2.37
CA LEU A 92 -15.05 -13.01 -2.67
C LEU A 92 -15.94 -13.37 -3.88
N HIS A 93 -17.07 -12.68 -3.98
CA HIS A 93 -18.07 -12.89 -5.02
C HIS A 93 -18.41 -11.56 -5.69
N VAL A 94 -18.55 -11.58 -7.03
CA VAL A 94 -19.00 -10.39 -7.78
C VAL A 94 -20.45 -10.10 -7.45
N ILE A 95 -20.72 -8.93 -6.85
CA ILE A 95 -22.08 -8.43 -6.60
C ILE A 95 -22.56 -7.47 -7.70
N SER A 96 -21.63 -6.80 -8.38
CA SER A 96 -21.90 -5.95 -9.54
C SER A 96 -20.66 -5.84 -10.43
N GLN A 97 -20.87 -5.76 -11.75
CA GLN A 97 -19.80 -5.49 -12.72
C GLN A 97 -20.33 -4.66 -13.88
N LYS A 98 -19.55 -3.64 -14.26
CA LYS A 98 -19.67 -2.83 -15.49
C LYS A 98 -18.36 -2.98 -16.28
N GLU A 99 -18.27 -2.35 -17.45
CA GLU A 99 -17.02 -2.36 -18.23
C GLU A 99 -15.83 -1.77 -17.45
N SER A 100 -16.07 -0.70 -16.69
CA SER A 100 -15.06 0.09 -15.98
C SER A 100 -15.15 0.02 -14.44
N GLU A 101 -15.92 -0.94 -13.89
CA GLU A 101 -16.15 -1.07 -12.45
C GLU A 101 -16.44 -2.52 -12.07
N VAL A 102 -15.89 -3.00 -10.96
CA VAL A 102 -16.31 -4.24 -10.30
C VAL A 102 -16.51 -4.01 -8.80
N GLN A 103 -17.59 -4.57 -8.28
CA GLN A 103 -17.89 -4.65 -6.85
C GLN A 103 -17.86 -6.11 -6.41
N LEU A 104 -17.02 -6.40 -5.41
CA LEU A 104 -16.84 -7.70 -4.78
C LEU A 104 -17.35 -7.65 -3.34
N SER A 105 -17.87 -8.77 -2.82
CA SER A 105 -18.19 -8.91 -1.40
C SER A 105 -17.92 -10.32 -0.89
N GLY A 106 -17.67 -10.45 0.41
CA GLY A 106 -17.45 -11.72 1.10
C GLY A 106 -17.68 -11.58 2.60
N TRP A 107 -17.67 -12.70 3.31
CA TRP A 107 -17.85 -12.78 4.76
C TRP A 107 -16.60 -13.38 5.39
N LEU A 108 -15.88 -12.58 6.18
CA LEU A 108 -14.79 -13.08 7.00
C LEU A 108 -15.41 -13.72 8.25
N GLU A 109 -15.36 -15.05 8.34
CA GLU A 109 -15.86 -15.80 9.50
C GLU A 109 -15.08 -15.44 10.78
N SER A 110 -15.75 -15.58 11.93
CA SER A 110 -15.08 -15.48 13.23
C SER A 110 -14.08 -16.63 13.41
N SER A 111 -13.01 -16.40 14.18
CA SER A 111 -11.97 -17.40 14.42
C SER A 111 -11.43 -17.29 15.85
N GLU A 112 -10.73 -18.34 16.32
CA GLU A 112 -10.09 -18.35 17.65
C GLU A 112 -9.10 -17.19 17.84
N GLY A 113 -8.36 -16.84 16.78
CA GLY A 113 -7.43 -15.71 16.76
C GLY A 113 -8.07 -14.35 16.50
N TYR A 114 -9.22 -14.30 15.82
CA TYR A 114 -9.93 -13.06 15.53
C TYR A 114 -11.45 -13.32 15.58
N PRO A 115 -12.09 -13.26 16.77
CA PRO A 115 -13.48 -13.65 16.97
C PRO A 115 -14.49 -12.55 16.59
N PHE A 116 -14.28 -11.89 15.45
CA PHE A 116 -15.10 -10.78 14.98
C PHE A 116 -15.48 -10.99 13.51
N GLY A 117 -16.68 -11.52 13.25
CA GLY A 117 -17.14 -11.72 11.88
C GLY A 117 -17.36 -10.40 11.13
N LEU A 118 -16.76 -10.26 9.94
CA LEU A 118 -16.83 -9.02 9.15
C LEU A 118 -17.52 -9.23 7.79
N ASP A 119 -18.48 -8.37 7.47
CA ASP A 119 -18.84 -8.14 6.07
C ASP A 119 -17.73 -7.34 5.41
N ILE A 120 -17.33 -7.79 4.22
CA ILE A 120 -16.33 -7.15 3.37
C ILE A 120 -17.00 -6.74 2.07
N ALA A 121 -16.75 -5.51 1.63
CA ALA A 121 -17.03 -5.08 0.26
C ALA A 121 -15.81 -4.35 -0.33
N LEU A 122 -15.48 -4.65 -1.58
CA LEU A 122 -14.39 -4.02 -2.32
C LEU A 122 -14.91 -3.49 -3.65
N THR A 123 -14.63 -2.23 -3.95
CA THR A 123 -14.97 -1.59 -5.23
C THR A 123 -13.70 -1.16 -5.94
N TYR A 124 -13.57 -1.55 -7.20
CA TYR A 124 -12.53 -1.06 -8.11
C TYR A 124 -13.19 -0.37 -9.30
N ARG A 125 -12.76 0.86 -9.61
CA ARG A 125 -13.21 1.66 -10.77
C ARG A 125 -11.99 2.10 -11.58
N VAL A 126 -12.11 2.14 -12.91
CA VAL A 126 -11.12 2.76 -13.80
C VAL A 126 -11.75 3.89 -14.65
N SER A 127 -11.12 5.05 -14.74
CA SER A 127 -11.50 6.13 -15.68
C SER A 127 -10.30 6.97 -16.13
N ALA A 128 -10.53 7.86 -17.11
CA ALA A 128 -9.49 8.78 -17.58
C ALA A 128 -9.17 9.88 -16.57
N ASP A 129 -10.14 10.21 -15.69
CA ASP A 129 -10.10 11.37 -14.80
C ASP A 129 -9.57 11.06 -13.39
N VAL A 130 -9.52 9.77 -13.00
CA VAL A 130 -9.04 9.32 -11.67
C VAL A 130 -8.05 8.15 -11.71
N GLY A 131 -7.74 7.64 -12.91
CA GLY A 131 -7.00 6.39 -13.08
C GLY A 131 -7.77 5.19 -12.52
N LEU A 132 -7.08 4.31 -11.78
CA LEU A 132 -7.72 3.32 -10.91
C LEU A 132 -8.10 3.97 -9.58
N ALA A 133 -9.34 3.80 -9.14
CA ALA A 133 -9.75 4.01 -7.74
C ALA A 133 -10.12 2.66 -7.09
N ALA A 134 -9.61 2.41 -5.89
CA ALA A 134 -9.91 1.26 -5.06
C ALA A 134 -10.55 1.71 -3.73
N THR A 135 -11.49 0.94 -3.21
CA THR A 135 -12.16 1.22 -1.92
C THR A 135 -12.50 -0.08 -1.22
N LEU A 136 -12.05 -0.20 0.04
CA LEU A 136 -12.47 -1.23 0.98
C LEU A 136 -13.54 -0.66 1.90
N MET A 137 -14.59 -1.44 2.12
CA MET A 137 -15.55 -1.24 3.20
C MET A 137 -15.60 -2.49 4.07
N ALA A 138 -15.65 -2.29 5.39
CA ALA A 138 -15.73 -3.36 6.38
C ALA A 138 -16.79 -3.03 7.44
N ARG A 139 -17.57 -4.04 7.85
CA ARG A 139 -18.60 -3.90 8.89
C ARG A 139 -18.59 -5.10 9.82
N TYR A 140 -18.53 -4.83 11.12
CA TYR A 140 -18.63 -5.88 12.15
C TYR A 140 -20.08 -6.36 12.29
N ARG A 141 -20.29 -7.69 12.21
CA ARG A 141 -21.56 -8.34 12.59
C ARG A 141 -21.29 -9.39 13.69
N PRO A 142 -21.67 -9.12 14.95
CA PRO A 142 -21.77 -10.14 15.99
C PRO A 142 -22.74 -11.26 15.61
N GLU A 143 -22.40 -12.50 15.95
CA GLU A 143 -23.23 -13.69 15.66
C GLU A 143 -24.56 -13.71 16.46
N GLU A 144 -24.60 -13.08 17.65
CA GLU A 144 -25.81 -13.00 18.48
C GLU A 144 -26.92 -12.08 17.91
N LEU A 145 -26.72 -11.44 16.75
CA LEU A 145 -27.72 -10.55 16.12
C LEU A 145 -28.61 -11.23 15.06
N GLU A 146 -28.55 -12.56 14.87
CA GLU A 146 -29.42 -13.25 13.90
C GLU A 146 -30.88 -13.48 14.38
N GLU A 147 -31.18 -13.32 15.68
CA GLU A 147 -32.53 -13.50 16.25
C GLU A 147 -33.41 -12.21 16.34
N ASP A 148 -33.53 -11.43 15.25
CA ASP A 148 -34.87 -10.86 14.90
C ASP A 148 -34.94 -10.31 13.44
N GLY A 149 -34.99 -11.23 12.47
CA GLY A 149 -35.36 -10.92 11.08
C GLY A 149 -34.19 -10.92 10.10
N ALA A 150 -34.01 -12.04 9.41
CA ALA A 150 -33.03 -12.18 8.33
C ALA A 150 -33.26 -11.13 7.22
N LEU A 151 -32.29 -10.22 7.06
CA LEU A 151 -32.16 -9.39 5.87
C LEU A 151 -31.66 -10.28 4.73
N GLU A 152 -32.39 -10.32 3.60
CA GLU A 152 -31.99 -11.15 2.47
C GLU A 152 -30.64 -10.70 1.88
N ALA A 153 -29.70 -11.62 1.77
CA ALA A 153 -28.45 -11.38 1.05
C ALA A 153 -28.76 -11.11 -0.42
N GLY A 154 -28.44 -9.90 -0.90
CA GLY A 154 -28.70 -9.49 -2.29
C GLY A 154 -29.48 -8.19 -2.48
N ALA A 155 -29.73 -7.39 -1.43
CA ALA A 155 -30.05 -5.98 -1.63
C ALA A 155 -28.83 -5.26 -2.28
N PRO A 156 -28.96 -4.68 -3.48
CA PRO A 156 -27.88 -3.88 -4.05
C PRO A 156 -27.70 -2.58 -3.25
N LEU A 157 -26.48 -2.04 -3.24
CA LEU A 157 -26.26 -0.65 -2.87
C LEU A 157 -27.15 0.22 -3.77
N THR A 158 -28.03 1.01 -3.17
CA THR A 158 -28.98 1.85 -3.91
C THR A 158 -28.38 3.22 -4.18
N GLU A 159 -28.75 3.84 -5.31
CA GLU A 159 -28.31 5.17 -5.78
C GLU A 159 -28.65 6.34 -4.81
N GLN A 160 -29.12 6.06 -3.60
CA GLN A 160 -29.30 7.02 -2.52
C GLN A 160 -28.11 7.09 -1.55
N ASP A 161 -27.31 6.02 -1.41
CA ASP A 161 -26.08 6.05 -0.60
C ASP A 161 -24.92 6.73 -1.36
N ASP A 162 -24.97 6.72 -2.70
CA ASP A 162 -24.08 7.52 -3.56
C ASP A 162 -24.44 9.03 -3.56
N ALA A 163 -25.64 9.42 -3.09
CA ALA A 163 -26.19 10.76 -3.32
C ALA A 163 -25.66 11.85 -2.36
N ASP A 164 -25.14 11.46 -1.19
CA ASP A 164 -24.47 12.36 -0.24
C ASP A 164 -22.95 12.48 -0.54
N LEU A 165 -22.47 11.97 -1.68
CA LEU A 165 -21.03 11.87 -2.04
C LEU A 165 -20.62 12.59 -3.33
N ASP A 166 -21.26 13.72 -3.69
CA ASP A 166 -20.56 14.90 -4.25
C ASP A 166 -21.50 16.09 -4.57
N SER A 167 -21.21 17.29 -4.02
CA SER A 167 -21.36 18.60 -4.70
C SER A 167 -21.09 19.81 -3.78
N ASP A 168 -21.56 19.78 -2.53
CA ASP A 168 -21.51 20.94 -1.62
C ASP A 168 -20.23 21.00 -0.78
N GLN A 169 -19.09 21.42 -1.38
CA GLN A 169 -17.96 22.10 -0.69
C GLN A 169 -16.94 22.79 -1.65
N LEU A 170 -17.26 23.03 -2.94
CA LEU A 170 -16.31 23.63 -3.89
C LEU A 170 -16.81 24.84 -4.72
N LYS A 171 -17.88 25.53 -4.27
CA LYS A 171 -18.32 26.81 -4.86
C LYS A 171 -18.91 27.75 -3.81
N ASP A 172 -18.10 28.70 -3.32
CA ASP A 172 -18.58 30.00 -2.86
C ASP A 172 -17.42 31.02 -2.82
N SER A 173 -17.11 31.61 -3.97
CA SER A 173 -16.08 32.65 -4.09
C SER A 173 -16.33 33.60 -5.27
N ASP A 174 -17.52 34.20 -5.34
CA ASP A 174 -17.78 35.44 -6.10
C ASP A 174 -18.94 36.24 -5.45
N ASP A 175 -19.02 37.53 -5.75
CA ASP A 175 -20.09 38.50 -5.41
C ASP A 175 -20.46 38.73 -3.92
N LEU A 176 -19.63 39.53 -3.23
CA LEU A 176 -20.08 40.41 -2.12
C LEU A 176 -19.45 41.81 -2.16
N VAL A 177 -19.72 42.61 -3.20
CA VAL A 177 -19.90 44.08 -3.07
C VAL A 177 -20.92 44.58 -4.09
N ASP A 178 -22.08 45.05 -3.64
CA ASP A 178 -22.79 46.16 -4.31
C ASP A 178 -23.44 47.06 -3.23
N GLY A 179 -23.45 48.37 -3.45
CA GLY A 179 -23.48 49.33 -2.32
C GLY A 179 -23.62 50.82 -2.64
N GLU A 180 -24.33 51.15 -3.71
CA GLU A 180 -24.99 52.45 -4.01
C GLU A 180 -24.21 53.79 -3.87
N HIS A 181 -24.13 54.49 -5.02
CA HIS A 181 -24.31 55.95 -5.19
C HIS A 181 -23.40 56.98 -4.47
N GLU A 182 -22.65 57.74 -5.29
CA GLU A 182 -23.04 59.13 -5.60
C GLU A 182 -22.57 59.52 -7.03
N ALA A 183 -23.02 60.65 -7.58
CA ALA A 183 -22.76 61.03 -8.97
C ALA A 183 -22.47 62.53 -9.15
N SER A 184 -21.51 62.87 -10.02
CA SER A 184 -21.33 64.22 -10.58
C SER A 184 -20.42 64.24 -11.82
N ASP A 185 -21.00 64.60 -12.97
CA ASP A 185 -20.56 65.54 -14.04
C ASP A 185 -19.07 65.75 -14.43
N LEU A 186 -18.90 66.25 -15.67
CA LEU A 186 -17.71 66.84 -16.32
C LEU A 186 -16.71 65.83 -16.94
N ASP A 187 -16.12 66.07 -18.12
CA ASP A 187 -16.38 67.06 -19.19
C ASP A 187 -16.00 66.46 -20.57
N ASP A 188 -16.27 67.19 -21.64
CA ASP A 188 -16.06 66.79 -23.05
C ASP A 188 -14.59 66.95 -23.55
N SER A 189 -14.37 66.58 -24.82
CA SER A 189 -13.33 67.09 -25.75
C SER A 189 -11.95 66.38 -25.97
N ASP A 190 -11.72 66.14 -27.27
CA ASP A 190 -10.52 66.45 -28.08
C ASP A 190 -9.25 65.56 -28.18
N LEU A 191 -9.12 64.95 -29.38
CA LEU A 191 -7.94 64.95 -30.29
C LEU A 191 -6.68 64.11 -29.88
N ASP A 192 -5.84 63.60 -30.80
CA ASP A 192 -5.84 63.63 -32.27
C ASP A 192 -5.16 62.38 -32.87
N ALA A 193 -5.09 62.25 -34.20
CA ALA A 193 -4.34 61.21 -34.91
C ALA A 193 -3.24 61.78 -35.86
N ASN A 194 -2.44 60.89 -36.47
CA ASN A 194 -1.33 61.17 -37.42
C ASN A 194 -0.09 61.86 -36.78
N ASP A 195 1.13 61.81 -37.34
CA ASP A 195 1.64 61.15 -38.57
C ASP A 195 3.16 60.87 -38.48
N LEU A 196 3.64 59.87 -39.24
CA LEU A 196 5.01 59.75 -39.82
C LEU A 196 6.23 59.71 -38.85
N ASP A 197 7.44 59.32 -39.26
CA ASP A 197 8.01 59.16 -40.61
C ASP A 197 9.00 57.96 -40.72
N THR A 198 9.40 57.59 -41.93
CA THR A 198 10.38 56.50 -42.23
C THR A 198 11.79 57.03 -42.53
N VAL A 199 12.76 56.12 -42.77
CA VAL A 199 13.87 56.17 -43.77
C VAL A 199 15.13 55.41 -43.29
N ASP A 200 15.53 54.36 -44.03
CA ASP A 200 16.89 53.94 -44.49
C ASP A 200 18.15 54.07 -43.57
N GLN A 201 19.26 53.31 -43.67
CA GLN A 201 19.79 52.16 -44.45
C GLN A 201 21.04 51.62 -43.65
N ASP A 202 21.86 50.61 -43.98
CA ASP A 202 22.18 49.85 -45.21
C ASP A 202 22.77 48.44 -44.86
N ASP A 203 22.92 47.59 -45.88
CA ASP A 203 23.79 46.40 -46.11
C ASP A 203 24.87 45.91 -45.09
N ASP A 204 25.04 44.58 -44.96
CA ASP A 204 26.08 43.84 -45.75
C ASP A 204 25.80 42.30 -45.84
N VAL A 205 26.44 41.60 -46.78
CA VAL A 205 25.98 40.31 -47.36
C VAL A 205 27.04 39.18 -47.36
N ALA A 206 26.63 37.93 -47.10
CA ALA A 206 27.38 36.73 -47.51
C ALA A 206 26.52 35.43 -47.59
N GLU A 207 26.13 35.02 -48.80
CA GLU A 207 25.67 33.65 -49.11
C GLU A 207 26.77 32.88 -49.87
N LEU A 208 27.05 31.63 -49.46
CA LEU A 208 27.61 30.53 -50.27
C LEU A 208 27.26 29.22 -49.51
N GLY A 209 26.89 28.09 -50.10
CA GLY A 209 26.66 27.73 -51.51
C GLY A 209 26.65 26.19 -51.61
N ALA A 210 25.73 25.59 -52.38
CA ALA A 210 25.49 24.13 -52.36
C ALA A 210 25.79 23.43 -53.70
N GLU A 211 26.54 22.33 -53.66
CA GLU A 211 26.70 21.35 -54.76
C GLU A 211 26.84 19.92 -54.20
N ASP A 212 26.46 18.93 -55.03
CA ASP A 212 26.34 17.47 -54.85
C ASP A 212 26.45 16.87 -56.30
N PRO A 213 26.76 15.58 -56.61
CA PRO A 213 26.84 14.36 -55.77
C PRO A 213 28.06 13.44 -56.11
N GLU A 214 27.81 12.11 -56.18
CA GLU A 214 28.70 10.95 -56.50
C GLU A 214 29.50 10.35 -55.30
N GLY A 215 29.54 9.03 -55.04
CA GLY A 215 28.73 7.90 -55.54
C GLY A 215 29.54 6.66 -55.96
N ASN A 216 29.75 5.65 -55.09
CA ASN A 216 30.22 4.31 -55.52
C ASN A 216 29.99 3.14 -54.52
N SER A 217 29.87 1.91 -55.07
CA SER A 217 29.89 0.54 -54.47
C SER A 217 29.82 -0.48 -55.63
N PRO A 218 30.10 -1.81 -55.51
CA PRO A 218 30.44 -2.68 -54.36
C PRO A 218 31.94 -3.14 -54.41
N THR A 219 32.50 -4.34 -54.08
CA THR A 219 32.10 -5.76 -53.87
C THR A 219 33.03 -6.56 -52.92
N GLU A 220 32.50 -7.68 -52.37
CA GLU A 220 32.98 -9.09 -52.32
C GLU A 220 34.49 -9.42 -52.60
N ALA A 221 35.10 -10.53 -52.13
CA ALA A 221 34.60 -11.78 -51.51
C ALA A 221 35.70 -12.59 -50.74
N GLU A 222 35.27 -13.54 -49.88
CA GLU A 222 35.87 -14.88 -49.54
C GLU A 222 37.36 -14.97 -49.05
N ASP A 223 37.89 -16.03 -48.39
CA ASP A 223 37.57 -17.47 -48.30
C ASP A 223 38.17 -18.16 -47.02
N ALA A 224 37.67 -19.36 -46.66
CA ALA A 224 38.23 -20.49 -45.85
C ALA A 224 38.89 -20.27 -44.46
N GLY A 225 38.85 -21.23 -43.51
CA GLY A 225 38.15 -22.54 -43.44
C GLY A 225 38.83 -23.57 -42.50
N SER A 226 38.11 -24.66 -42.14
CA SER A 226 38.55 -25.84 -41.30
C SER A 226 38.63 -25.57 -39.77
N GLU A 227 38.17 -26.38 -38.79
CA GLU A 227 37.99 -27.86 -38.59
C GLU A 227 39.31 -28.65 -38.48
N THR A 228 39.61 -29.60 -37.56
CA THR A 228 38.97 -30.26 -36.36
C THR A 228 40.03 -30.42 -35.21
N THR A 229 39.99 -31.20 -34.11
CA THR A 229 39.11 -32.28 -33.51
C THR A 229 39.41 -32.45 -31.99
N ASP A 230 38.42 -32.93 -31.22
CA ASP A 230 38.40 -33.90 -30.09
C ASP A 230 39.53 -34.09 -29.03
N ALA A 231 39.05 -34.17 -27.77
CA ALA A 231 39.35 -35.15 -26.68
C ALA A 231 40.60 -35.07 -25.74
N ASP A 232 40.30 -34.71 -24.48
CA ASP A 232 40.57 -35.42 -23.20
C ASP A 232 42.02 -35.73 -22.71
N THR A 233 42.40 -35.19 -21.53
CA THR A 233 43.03 -35.95 -20.41
C THR A 233 43.23 -35.17 -19.09
N THR A 234 42.54 -35.61 -18.02
CA THR A 234 42.94 -35.72 -16.57
C THR A 234 43.63 -34.59 -15.76
N ASP A 235 43.01 -34.25 -14.61
CA ASP A 235 43.53 -33.91 -13.27
C ASP A 235 44.77 -33.01 -13.05
N ALA A 236 44.60 -31.90 -12.30
CA ALA A 236 44.98 -31.82 -10.86
C ALA A 236 44.73 -30.44 -10.19
N ASP A 237 44.25 -30.49 -8.94
CA ASP A 237 44.33 -29.52 -7.82
C ASP A 237 44.53 -27.99 -8.05
N ALA A 238 43.49 -27.23 -7.69
CA ALA A 238 43.60 -25.94 -6.99
C ALA A 238 42.33 -25.70 -6.14
N ALA A 239 42.44 -24.99 -5.02
CA ALA A 239 41.35 -24.69 -4.09
C ALA A 239 41.24 -23.17 -3.81
N ASP A 240 40.10 -22.77 -3.23
CA ASP A 240 39.78 -21.44 -2.70
C ASP A 240 39.69 -20.33 -3.79
N ASP A 241 38.91 -19.25 -3.66
CA ASP A 241 38.18 -18.68 -2.52
C ASP A 241 36.70 -18.35 -2.90
N ASP A 242 35.81 -18.32 -1.91
CA ASP A 242 34.42 -17.85 -2.02
C ASP A 242 34.13 -16.77 -0.95
N PRO A 243 33.98 -15.49 -1.33
CA PRO A 243 33.79 -14.40 -0.39
C PRO A 243 32.33 -14.29 0.08
N ALA A 244 32.01 -15.00 1.16
CA ALA A 244 30.74 -14.86 1.87
C ALA A 244 30.48 -13.42 2.35
N ALA A 245 29.20 -13.07 2.52
CA ALA A 245 28.78 -11.79 3.07
C ALA A 245 29.13 -11.66 4.58
N ASP A 246 29.35 -10.42 5.01
CA ASP A 246 29.94 -10.09 6.32
C ASP A 246 28.86 -9.99 7.44
N GLU A 247 28.92 -10.90 8.43
CA GLU A 247 28.16 -10.78 9.68
C GLU A 247 29.01 -10.11 10.77
N ALA A 248 28.67 -8.86 11.13
CA ALA A 248 29.21 -8.19 12.30
C ALA A 248 28.31 -7.05 12.80
N ALA A 249 28.16 -6.77 14.10
CA ALA A 249 28.42 -7.58 15.30
C ALA A 249 27.78 -6.90 16.52
N ALA A 250 27.35 -7.67 17.52
CA ALA A 250 27.12 -7.21 18.88
C ALA A 250 27.46 -8.35 19.86
N ASP A 251 28.33 -8.11 20.84
CA ASP A 251 28.87 -9.15 21.74
C ASP A 251 28.94 -8.68 23.20
N ASP A 252 28.85 -9.67 24.09
CA ASP A 252 29.12 -9.72 25.54
C ASP A 252 28.53 -8.64 26.47
N ALA A 253 27.60 -9.05 27.36
CA ALA A 253 27.88 -9.13 28.81
C ALA A 253 26.68 -9.59 29.66
N ALA A 254 26.78 -10.77 30.28
CA ALA A 254 26.59 -11.02 31.74
C ALA A 254 26.17 -12.47 32.08
N GLU A 255 27.00 -13.20 32.83
CA GLU A 255 26.63 -14.49 33.43
C GLU A 255 25.64 -14.34 34.60
N LEU A 256 24.77 -15.35 34.80
CA LEU A 256 24.21 -15.67 36.12
C LEU A 256 24.35 -17.17 36.43
N ASN A 257 24.77 -17.46 37.66
CA ASN A 257 25.18 -18.81 38.10
C ASN A 257 24.00 -19.77 38.32
N LEU A 258 24.16 -21.03 37.90
CA LEU A 258 23.44 -22.14 38.52
C LEU A 258 24.09 -22.50 39.86
N ALA A 259 23.28 -22.65 40.91
CA ALA A 259 23.65 -23.36 42.13
C ALA A 259 22.44 -24.14 42.65
N ALA A 260 22.61 -25.44 42.93
CA ALA A 260 21.53 -26.32 43.37
C ALA A 260 21.86 -27.02 44.71
N SER A 261 20.96 -26.90 45.67
CA SER A 261 20.90 -27.70 46.91
C SER A 261 19.46 -27.62 47.43
N ALA A 262 18.67 -28.69 47.41
CA ALA A 262 18.73 -29.89 48.25
C ALA A 262 17.84 -29.76 49.52
N SER A 263 17.22 -30.88 49.90
CA SER A 263 16.10 -31.00 50.84
C SER A 263 16.48 -30.99 52.33
N GLU A 264 15.57 -30.53 53.20
CA GLU A 264 15.43 -31.02 54.59
C GLU A 264 13.94 -31.16 54.99
N ASP A 265 13.62 -32.18 55.79
CA ASP A 265 12.28 -32.48 56.31
C ASP A 265 11.92 -31.71 57.60
N ARG A 266 10.60 -31.52 57.88
CA ARG A 266 9.99 -32.01 59.14
C ARG A 266 8.46 -31.91 59.30
N GLU A 267 7.91 -33.02 59.79
CA GLU A 267 6.87 -33.16 60.85
C GLU A 267 5.72 -32.15 60.99
N THR A 268 4.56 -32.55 60.43
CA THR A 268 3.29 -32.78 61.14
C THR A 268 2.85 -31.89 62.32
N THR A 269 1.67 -31.29 62.18
CA THR A 269 0.62 -31.31 63.23
C THR A 269 -0.74 -31.67 62.62
N SER A 270 -1.49 -32.53 63.29
CA SER A 270 -2.86 -32.89 62.91
C SER A 270 -3.88 -32.11 63.75
N THR A 271 -4.93 -31.62 63.11
CA THR A 271 -6.20 -31.24 63.76
C THR A 271 -7.37 -31.76 62.93
N ASP A 272 -8.26 -32.49 63.58
CA ASP A 272 -9.44 -33.15 63.02
C ASP A 272 -10.65 -32.20 63.06
N ALA A 273 -11.33 -32.03 61.92
CA ALA A 273 -12.51 -31.18 61.77
C ALA A 273 -13.38 -31.63 60.58
N THR A 274 -14.26 -32.60 60.84
CA THR A 274 -15.61 -32.78 60.26
C THR A 274 -15.90 -32.22 58.85
N LEU A 275 -16.17 -33.13 57.92
CA LEU A 275 -16.89 -32.85 56.67
C LEU A 275 -18.27 -32.25 56.97
N GLU A 276 -18.61 -31.12 56.35
CA GLU A 276 -19.99 -30.75 56.04
C GLU A 276 -20.16 -30.78 54.51
N GLU A 277 -21.23 -31.40 54.02
CA GLU A 277 -21.59 -31.39 52.61
C GLU A 277 -22.23 -30.03 52.29
N GLY A 278 -21.62 -29.25 51.39
CA GLY A 278 -22.07 -27.89 51.05
C GLY A 278 -21.87 -27.58 49.58
N ASP A 279 -22.98 -27.39 48.88
CA ASP A 279 -23.22 -26.94 47.50
C ASP A 279 -22.13 -27.15 46.42
N ASP A 280 -22.54 -27.86 45.37
CA ASP A 280 -21.90 -27.87 44.06
C ASP A 280 -21.96 -26.47 43.44
N VAL A 281 -20.95 -25.65 43.72
CA VAL A 281 -20.74 -24.37 43.05
C VAL A 281 -20.24 -24.66 41.63
N SER A 282 -21.20 -25.01 40.78
CA SER A 282 -21.10 -24.84 39.35
C SER A 282 -20.78 -23.37 39.08
N THR A 283 -19.50 -23.07 38.79
CA THR A 283 -19.10 -21.77 38.26
C THR A 283 -19.61 -21.67 36.83
N GLU A 284 -20.89 -21.33 36.71
CA GLU A 284 -21.51 -20.91 35.47
C GLU A 284 -20.81 -19.61 35.05
N THR A 285 -19.71 -19.77 34.30
CA THR A 285 -19.00 -18.66 33.67
C THR A 285 -20.02 -17.91 32.83
N ALA A 286 -20.34 -16.68 33.24
CA ALA A 286 -21.26 -15.84 32.47
C ALA A 286 -20.76 -15.80 31.01
N PRO A 287 -21.65 -15.92 30.01
CA PRO A 287 -21.24 -15.85 28.61
C PRO A 287 -20.43 -14.58 28.41
N ALA A 288 -19.29 -14.71 27.74
CA ALA A 288 -18.40 -13.58 27.49
C ALA A 288 -19.21 -12.52 26.75
N SER A 289 -19.40 -11.35 27.37
CA SER A 289 -20.27 -10.31 26.84
C SER A 289 -19.80 -9.92 25.44
N VAL A 290 -20.70 -10.00 24.45
CA VAL A 290 -20.43 -9.66 23.05
C VAL A 290 -19.58 -8.38 23.00
N PRO A 291 -18.41 -8.42 22.34
CA PRO A 291 -17.55 -7.24 22.22
C PRO A 291 -18.34 -6.06 21.64
N GLN A 292 -18.33 -4.93 22.34
CA GLN A 292 -19.12 -3.76 21.93
C GLN A 292 -18.63 -3.15 20.60
N THR A 293 -17.39 -3.45 20.21
CA THR A 293 -16.75 -3.10 18.94
C THR A 293 -15.69 -4.14 18.58
N ALA A 294 -15.34 -4.25 17.29
CA ALA A 294 -14.22 -5.08 16.82
C ALA A 294 -12.95 -4.25 16.57
N PRO A 295 -11.74 -4.73 16.96
CA PRO A 295 -10.48 -4.08 16.67
C PRO A 295 -10.10 -4.28 15.21
N PHE A 296 -9.81 -3.20 14.47
CA PHE A 296 -9.62 -3.24 13.04
C PHE A 296 -8.54 -2.27 12.56
N GLY A 297 -7.80 -2.70 11.55
CA GLY A 297 -6.98 -1.86 10.69
C GLY A 297 -7.08 -2.33 9.24
N ALA A 298 -6.84 -1.42 8.31
CA ALA A 298 -6.82 -1.71 6.89
C ALA A 298 -5.58 -1.10 6.21
N GLY A 299 -5.22 -1.66 5.06
CA GLY A 299 -4.30 -1.06 4.10
C GLY A 299 -4.32 -1.75 2.75
N PHE A 300 -3.46 -1.30 1.83
CA PHE A 300 -3.35 -1.85 0.47
C PHE A 300 -1.88 -1.93 0.06
N HIS A 301 -1.45 -2.97 -0.66
CA HIS A 301 -0.02 -3.23 -0.92
C HIS A 301 0.41 -3.16 -2.41
N PRO A 302 0.06 -2.12 -3.20
CA PRO A 302 0.54 -2.02 -4.58
C PRO A 302 2.03 -1.66 -4.64
N TYR A 303 2.80 -2.41 -5.44
CA TYR A 303 4.17 -2.03 -5.81
C TYR A 303 4.12 -1.16 -7.05
N LEU A 304 4.28 0.15 -6.90
CA LEU A 304 4.32 1.09 -8.02
C LEU A 304 5.55 0.81 -8.90
N THR A 305 5.35 0.80 -10.22
CA THR A 305 6.43 0.77 -11.21
C THR A 305 6.10 1.75 -12.34
N ALA A 306 7.12 2.39 -12.91
CA ALA A 306 6.93 3.41 -13.94
C ALA A 306 7.13 2.81 -15.33
N GLY A 307 6.22 1.94 -15.76
CA GLY A 307 6.32 1.22 -17.04
C GLY A 307 7.42 0.15 -17.05
N GLY A 308 7.65 -0.51 -15.91
CA GLY A 308 8.74 -1.48 -15.75
C GLY A 308 10.15 -0.88 -15.70
N ALA A 309 10.27 0.44 -15.56
CA ALA A 309 11.55 1.14 -15.52
C ALA A 309 12.39 0.77 -14.27
N SER A 310 13.72 0.87 -14.39
CA SER A 310 14.62 0.57 -13.27
C SER A 310 14.36 1.52 -12.09
N LEU A 311 14.10 0.95 -10.92
CA LEU A 311 13.88 1.75 -9.70
C LEU A 311 15.11 2.62 -9.34
N THR A 312 16.31 2.30 -9.85
CA THR A 312 17.50 3.17 -9.68
C THR A 312 17.45 4.47 -10.50
N GLU A 313 16.67 4.50 -11.59
CA GLU A 313 16.46 5.68 -12.43
C GLU A 313 15.21 6.47 -12.00
N CYS A 314 14.45 5.93 -11.05
CA CYS A 314 13.24 6.52 -10.50
C CYS A 314 13.51 7.38 -9.26
N ARG A 315 12.62 8.36 -9.06
CA ARG A 315 12.48 9.17 -7.85
C ARG A 315 11.15 8.88 -7.19
N LEU A 316 11.10 8.83 -5.86
CA LEU A 316 9.86 8.77 -5.11
C LEU A 316 9.71 10.03 -4.27
N ARG A 317 8.62 10.76 -4.48
CA ARG A 317 8.21 11.88 -3.62
C ARG A 317 7.07 11.43 -2.70
N LEU A 318 7.17 11.73 -1.41
CA LEU A 318 6.13 11.48 -0.40
C LEU A 318 6.15 12.62 0.64
N PRO A 319 5.02 13.25 1.03
CA PRO A 319 5.01 14.45 1.87
C PRO A 319 5.14 14.21 3.38
N ALA A 320 5.17 12.95 3.83
CA ALA A 320 5.26 12.52 5.23
C ALA A 320 6.43 13.18 5.99
N ARG A 321 6.26 13.41 7.30
CA ARG A 321 7.25 14.14 8.13
C ARG A 321 7.86 13.35 9.27
N THR A 322 7.28 12.21 9.65
CA THR A 322 7.83 11.29 10.65
C THR A 322 7.98 9.89 10.07
N VAL A 323 9.08 9.21 10.43
CA VAL A 323 9.33 7.79 10.16
C VAL A 323 9.28 7.00 11.47
N LEU A 324 8.76 5.78 11.42
CA LEU A 324 8.76 4.81 12.52
C LEU A 324 9.92 3.84 12.40
N HIS A 325 10.50 3.52 13.55
CA HIS A 325 11.50 2.48 13.71
C HIS A 325 10.86 1.25 14.34
N THR A 326 11.11 0.08 13.76
CA THR A 326 10.62 -1.22 14.24
C THR A 326 11.75 -2.25 14.30
N GLU A 327 11.74 -3.12 15.31
CA GLU A 327 12.48 -4.37 15.25
C GLU A 327 11.89 -5.31 14.18
N ALA A 328 12.62 -6.38 13.83
CA ALA A 328 12.20 -7.34 12.82
C ALA A 328 10.84 -8.02 13.12
N ASP A 329 10.44 -8.14 14.38
CA ASP A 329 9.15 -8.70 14.81
C ASP A 329 7.98 -7.69 14.76
N GLY A 330 8.24 -6.45 14.32
CA GLY A 330 7.27 -5.37 14.28
C GLY A 330 7.15 -4.57 15.60
N ALA A 331 7.99 -4.83 16.60
CA ALA A 331 8.02 -4.00 17.81
C ALA A 331 8.41 -2.55 17.47
N VAL A 332 7.50 -1.59 17.66
CA VAL A 332 7.78 -0.16 17.44
C VAL A 332 8.73 0.34 18.53
N THR A 333 9.96 0.71 18.16
CA THR A 333 11.01 1.16 19.09
C THR A 333 11.08 2.68 19.22
N GLY A 334 10.62 3.41 18.20
CA GLY A 334 10.63 4.88 18.22
C GLY A 334 10.03 5.51 16.98
N ARG A 335 10.01 6.85 16.98
CA ARG A 335 9.64 7.69 15.85
C ARG A 335 10.53 8.92 15.80
N GLU A 336 10.91 9.37 14.60
CA GLU A 336 11.70 10.59 14.43
C GLU A 336 11.32 11.36 13.15
N PRO A 337 11.62 12.67 13.07
CA PRO A 337 11.42 13.43 11.84
C PRO A 337 12.25 12.87 10.69
N VAL A 338 11.66 12.79 9.49
CA VAL A 338 12.32 12.24 8.30
C VAL A 338 13.64 12.96 7.99
N SER A 339 14.69 12.19 7.72
CA SER A 339 15.99 12.72 7.34
C SER A 339 16.76 11.74 6.45
N GLN A 340 17.84 12.20 5.81
CA GLN A 340 18.77 11.39 5.04
C GLN A 340 18.07 10.51 3.99
N ASP A 341 18.04 9.19 4.18
CA ASP A 341 17.42 8.25 3.23
C ASP A 341 15.89 8.14 3.36
N PHE A 342 15.34 8.55 4.50
CA PHE A 342 13.90 8.61 4.78
C PHE A 342 13.25 9.95 4.39
N ASP A 343 14.02 11.03 4.14
CA ASP A 343 13.45 12.26 3.57
C ASP A 343 13.13 12.08 2.08
N LEU A 344 11.89 11.66 1.82
CA LEU A 344 11.29 11.55 0.48
C LEU A 344 10.60 12.85 0.04
N THR A 345 10.59 13.91 0.85
CA THR A 345 9.69 15.06 0.66
C THR A 345 10.02 15.92 -0.56
N ASN A 346 11.24 15.79 -1.08
CA ASN A 346 11.78 16.51 -2.24
C ASN A 346 12.01 15.61 -3.48
N GLY A 347 11.50 14.37 -3.49
CA GLY A 347 11.68 13.44 -4.62
C GLY A 347 13.14 13.02 -4.88
N PRO A 348 13.86 12.46 -3.88
CA PRO A 348 15.19 11.89 -4.08
C PRO A 348 15.19 10.73 -5.09
N LEU A 349 16.36 10.43 -5.67
CA LEU A 349 16.56 9.19 -6.41
C LEU A 349 16.52 8.00 -5.45
N LEU A 350 15.91 6.88 -5.87
CA LEU A 350 15.89 5.64 -5.09
C LEU A 350 17.18 4.81 -5.27
N ALA A 351 18.08 5.18 -6.19
CA ALA A 351 19.41 4.59 -6.30
C ALA A 351 20.19 4.67 -4.96
N GLY A 352 20.57 3.51 -4.43
CA GLY A 352 21.30 3.39 -3.17
C GLY A 352 20.46 3.50 -1.89
N ARG A 353 19.15 3.79 -2.00
CA ARG A 353 18.24 3.83 -0.84
C ARG A 353 17.57 2.48 -0.64
N SER A 354 17.72 1.88 0.54
CA SER A 354 16.90 0.76 1.00
C SER A 354 15.96 1.28 2.08
N ILE A 355 14.66 1.03 1.93
CA ILE A 355 13.60 1.48 2.86
C ILE A 355 12.61 0.33 3.00
N ASP A 356 12.26 -0.01 4.24
CA ASP A 356 11.13 -0.88 4.61
C ASP A 356 10.53 -0.34 5.91
N HIS A 357 9.91 0.83 5.87
CA HIS A 357 9.54 1.61 7.07
C HIS A 357 8.15 2.21 6.94
N ALA A 358 7.48 2.40 8.07
CA ALA A 358 6.21 3.12 8.18
C ALA A 358 6.45 4.62 8.37
N PHE A 359 5.59 5.43 7.77
CA PHE A 359 5.65 6.90 7.79
C PHE A 359 4.30 7.50 8.19
N THR A 360 4.33 8.68 8.81
CA THR A 360 3.16 9.48 9.20
C THR A 360 3.50 10.98 9.22
N ASP A 361 2.69 11.79 9.90
CA ASP A 361 2.63 13.26 9.75
C ASP A 361 2.42 13.64 8.27
N LEU A 362 1.36 13.06 7.70
CA LEU A 362 0.86 13.31 6.35
C LEU A 362 -0.18 14.46 6.39
N PRO A 363 -0.40 15.19 5.27
CA PRO A 363 -1.46 16.20 5.16
C PRO A 363 -2.86 15.64 5.48
N GLU A 364 -3.66 16.40 6.24
CA GLU A 364 -5.02 16.03 6.68
C GLU A 364 -6.03 16.04 5.51
N GLU A 365 -5.78 16.85 4.48
CA GLU A 365 -6.57 16.94 3.26
C GLU A 365 -6.36 15.78 2.27
N GLY A 366 -5.56 14.79 2.63
CA GLY A 366 -5.08 13.73 1.76
C GLY A 366 -3.74 14.06 1.09
N TRP A 367 -3.08 13.03 0.59
CA TRP A 367 -1.68 13.09 0.17
C TRP A 367 -1.42 12.34 -1.13
N THR A 368 -0.28 12.65 -1.74
CA THR A 368 0.16 12.02 -2.99
C THR A 368 1.56 11.42 -2.84
N ALA A 369 1.78 10.26 -3.45
CA ALA A 369 3.09 9.70 -3.67
C ALA A 369 3.37 9.67 -5.17
N GLU A 370 4.50 10.25 -5.61
CA GLU A 370 4.84 10.38 -7.03
C GLU A 370 6.11 9.58 -7.34
N LEU A 371 5.95 8.47 -8.08
CA LEU A 371 7.06 7.70 -8.65
C LEU A 371 7.38 8.22 -10.05
N VAL A 372 8.49 8.94 -10.19
CA VAL A 372 8.91 9.61 -11.43
C VAL A 372 10.11 8.90 -12.04
N HIS A 373 9.98 8.36 -13.24
CA HIS A 373 11.11 7.82 -14.02
C HIS A 373 11.89 8.96 -14.67
N GLY A 374 13.13 9.19 -14.23
CA GLY A 374 13.93 10.35 -14.64
C GLY A 374 14.18 10.47 -16.16
N PRO A 375 14.62 9.41 -16.86
CA PRO A 375 14.87 9.43 -18.31
C PRO A 375 13.66 9.70 -19.22
N SER A 376 12.44 9.27 -18.85
CA SER A 376 11.24 9.46 -19.70
C SER A 376 10.25 10.51 -19.21
N GLY A 377 10.40 11.02 -17.97
CA GLY A 377 9.42 11.91 -17.36
C GLY A 377 8.07 11.26 -17.04
N PHE A 378 7.95 9.93 -17.18
CA PHE A 378 6.73 9.21 -16.83
C PHE A 378 6.54 9.16 -15.32
N VAL A 379 5.34 9.47 -14.87
CA VAL A 379 4.96 9.50 -13.45
C VAL A 379 3.81 8.53 -13.21
N VAL A 380 3.97 7.70 -12.19
CA VAL A 380 2.84 7.00 -11.55
C VAL A 380 2.58 7.68 -10.22
N ARG A 381 1.39 8.25 -10.06
CA ARG A 381 0.97 8.91 -8.83
C ARG A 381 -0.05 8.06 -8.10
N MET A 382 0.18 7.82 -6.81
CA MET A 382 -0.85 7.38 -5.88
C MET A 382 -1.45 8.61 -5.16
N ILE A 383 -2.75 8.56 -4.88
CA ILE A 383 -3.47 9.50 -4.00
C ILE A 383 -4.17 8.68 -2.90
N ALA A 384 -4.09 9.11 -1.64
CA ALA A 384 -4.76 8.48 -0.51
C ALA A 384 -5.02 9.48 0.65
N ASP A 385 -5.91 9.11 1.57
CA ASP A 385 -6.31 9.90 2.74
C ASP A 385 -5.89 9.27 4.09
N SER A 386 -5.27 8.09 4.05
CA SER A 386 -4.98 7.31 5.26
C SER A 386 -3.79 7.88 6.06
N PRO A 387 -3.84 7.90 7.42
CA PRO A 387 -2.86 8.59 8.27
C PRO A 387 -1.47 7.92 8.36
N TRP A 388 -1.32 6.71 7.81
CA TRP A 388 -0.05 5.98 7.76
C TRP A 388 0.26 5.51 6.34
N VAL A 389 1.56 5.35 6.04
CA VAL A 389 2.02 4.73 4.80
C VAL A 389 3.29 3.90 5.01
N GLN A 390 3.31 2.63 4.60
CA GLN A 390 4.57 1.86 4.50
C GLN A 390 5.22 2.23 3.15
N VAL A 391 6.55 2.40 3.15
CA VAL A 391 7.33 2.42 1.92
C VAL A 391 8.32 1.27 1.95
N TYR A 392 8.24 0.38 0.97
CA TYR A 392 9.17 -0.74 0.81
C TYR A 392 9.82 -0.75 -0.58
N THR A 393 11.16 -0.65 -0.65
CA THR A 393 11.92 -0.56 -1.92
C THR A 393 12.02 -1.86 -2.73
N GLY A 394 11.37 -2.95 -2.28
CA GLY A 394 11.15 -4.14 -3.10
C GLY A 394 12.35 -5.09 -3.21
N GLU A 395 13.29 -5.06 -2.25
CA GLU A 395 14.48 -5.94 -2.19
C GLU A 395 14.16 -7.42 -2.51
N ARG A 396 13.09 -7.98 -1.92
CA ARG A 396 12.63 -9.37 -2.11
C ARG A 396 12.12 -9.66 -3.52
N ILE A 397 11.74 -8.64 -4.28
CA ILE A 397 11.30 -8.73 -5.68
C ILE A 397 12.33 -8.14 -6.66
N GLY A 398 13.60 -8.08 -6.24
CA GLY A 398 14.70 -7.54 -7.07
C GLY A 398 14.59 -6.04 -7.38
N ARG A 399 13.78 -5.31 -6.60
CA ARG A 399 13.47 -3.87 -6.77
C ARG A 399 12.79 -3.54 -8.11
N ALA A 400 11.93 -4.44 -8.61
CA ALA A 400 11.11 -4.21 -9.82
C ALA A 400 10.08 -3.06 -9.68
N GLY A 401 9.79 -2.63 -8.45
CA GLY A 401 8.94 -1.51 -8.10
C GLY A 401 9.10 -1.16 -6.62
N VAL A 402 8.41 -0.13 -6.16
CA VAL A 402 8.37 0.30 -4.74
C VAL A 402 6.96 0.16 -4.20
N ALA A 403 6.77 -0.58 -3.11
CA ALA A 403 5.49 -0.57 -2.41
C ALA A 403 5.27 0.79 -1.75
N VAL A 404 4.09 1.34 -1.95
CA VAL A 404 3.57 2.50 -1.22
C VAL A 404 2.23 2.05 -0.69
N GLU A 405 2.16 1.78 0.61
CA GLU A 405 1.03 1.08 1.22
C GLU A 405 0.26 2.05 2.11
N PRO A 406 -0.85 2.67 1.66
CA PRO A 406 -1.69 3.47 2.55
C PRO A 406 -2.30 2.55 3.61
N MET A 407 -2.14 2.91 4.88
CA MET A 407 -2.58 2.14 6.05
C MET A 407 -3.38 3.03 7.00
N THR A 408 -4.42 2.48 7.63
CA THR A 408 -5.24 3.22 8.61
C THR A 408 -4.57 3.38 9.97
N CYS A 409 -3.58 2.54 10.28
CA CYS A 409 -2.90 2.42 11.57
C CYS A 409 -1.45 1.94 11.38
N PRO A 410 -0.55 2.12 12.38
CA PRO A 410 0.85 1.73 12.28
C PRO A 410 1.07 0.20 12.41
N PRO A 411 2.32 -0.28 12.20
CA PRO A 411 2.73 -1.60 12.67
C PRO A 411 2.35 -1.85 14.14
N ASN A 412 1.97 -3.09 14.44
CA ASN A 412 1.60 -3.58 15.77
C ASN A 412 0.38 -2.88 16.42
N ALA A 413 -0.50 -2.24 15.63
CA ALA A 413 -1.68 -1.51 16.12
C ALA A 413 -2.61 -2.33 17.03
N LEU A 414 -2.75 -3.65 16.80
CA LEU A 414 -3.56 -4.54 17.67
C LEU A 414 -3.01 -4.64 19.11
N ASN A 415 -1.72 -4.37 19.32
CA ASN A 415 -1.08 -4.36 20.64
C ASN A 415 -0.85 -2.94 21.19
N SER A 416 -0.55 -1.95 20.33
CA SER A 416 -0.31 -0.57 20.77
C SER A 416 -1.60 0.21 21.01
N GLY A 417 -2.68 -0.12 20.30
CA GLY A 417 -3.92 0.66 20.24
C GLY A 417 -3.78 2.00 19.51
N GLU A 418 -2.63 2.28 18.89
CA GLU A 418 -2.39 3.52 18.13
C GLU A 418 -3.16 3.45 16.81
N ASP A 419 -4.03 4.45 16.58
CA ASP A 419 -4.95 4.59 15.43
C ASP A 419 -5.77 3.33 15.06
N LEU A 420 -5.93 2.41 16.01
CA LEU A 420 -6.73 1.21 15.83
C LEU A 420 -8.22 1.56 15.77
N ILE A 421 -8.88 1.14 14.68
CA ILE A 421 -10.31 1.39 14.48
C ILE A 421 -11.10 0.42 15.36
N HIS A 422 -12.12 0.93 16.03
CA HIS A 422 -13.06 0.11 16.81
C HIS A 422 -14.41 0.06 16.10
N LEU A 423 -14.60 -0.92 15.21
CA LEU A 423 -15.81 -1.06 14.38
C LEU A 423 -17.06 -1.26 15.25
N VAL A 424 -18.04 -0.35 15.13
CA VAL A 424 -19.34 -0.47 15.79
C VAL A 424 -20.19 -1.54 15.07
N PRO A 425 -20.87 -2.46 15.80
CA PRO A 425 -21.76 -3.45 15.22
C PRO A 425 -22.79 -2.82 14.26
N GLY A 426 -22.78 -3.29 13.01
CA GLY A 426 -23.71 -2.81 11.97
C GLY A 426 -23.30 -1.55 11.21
N GLU A 427 -22.27 -0.81 11.65
CA GLU A 427 -21.75 0.37 10.95
C GLU A 427 -20.67 -0.01 9.93
N TRP A 428 -20.62 0.71 8.80
CA TRP A 428 -19.60 0.52 7.77
C TRP A 428 -18.44 1.49 7.97
N PHE A 429 -17.22 0.95 8.08
CA PHE A 429 -15.99 1.69 7.85
C PHE A 429 -15.64 1.70 6.36
N ARG A 430 -14.92 2.74 5.90
CA ARG A 430 -14.43 2.90 4.52
C ARG A 430 -12.99 3.42 4.50
N THR A 431 -12.16 2.87 3.62
CA THR A 431 -10.84 3.44 3.23
C THR A 431 -10.57 3.16 1.75
N GLY A 432 -9.64 3.87 1.12
CA GLY A 432 -9.31 3.68 -0.30
C GLY A 432 -8.06 4.43 -0.75
N PHE A 433 -7.74 4.28 -2.04
CA PHE A 433 -6.67 5.00 -2.72
C PHE A 433 -6.99 5.08 -4.23
N SER A 434 -6.27 5.92 -4.96
CA SER A 434 -6.21 5.84 -6.43
C SER A 434 -4.77 5.80 -6.95
N ILE A 435 -4.61 5.29 -8.18
CA ILE A 435 -3.36 5.32 -8.95
C ILE A 435 -3.65 5.86 -10.35
N GLU A 436 -2.96 6.93 -10.73
CA GLU A 436 -3.04 7.55 -12.06
C GLU A 436 -1.67 7.57 -12.76
N ALA A 437 -1.70 7.58 -14.09
CA ALA A 437 -0.54 7.65 -14.98
C ALA A 437 -0.46 9.04 -15.62
N ILE A 438 0.70 9.69 -15.50
CA ILE A 438 0.93 11.03 -16.05
C ILE A 438 2.18 10.99 -16.93
N ARG A 439 2.04 11.42 -18.19
CA ARG A 439 3.17 11.69 -19.08
C ARG A 439 3.39 13.20 -19.12
N VAL A 440 4.65 13.62 -19.04
CA VAL A 440 5.06 15.01 -19.24
C VAL A 440 5.50 15.15 -20.70
N ASP A 441 4.78 15.97 -21.47
CA ASP A 441 5.06 16.29 -22.88
C ASP A 441 6.25 17.26 -23.08
#